data_AF-A0A7K4GZG9-F1
#
_entry.id   AF-A0A7K4GZG9-F1
#
_cell.length_a   1.000
_cell.length_b   1.000
_cell.length_c   1.000
_cell.angle_alpha   90.00
_cell.angle_beta   90.00
_cell.angle_gamma   90.00
#
_symmetry.space_group_name_H-M   'P 1'
#
loop_
_entity.id
_entity.type
_entity.pdbx_description
1 polymer ?
#
loop_
_entity_poly.entity_id
_entity_poly.type
_entity_poly.pdbx_seq_one_letter_code
_entity_poly.pdbx_strand_id
1 'polypeptide(L)'
;MQKELSKKENIIGSETVFEKIKGRTPWIFGNSIRKPKINFPRLKLPRISFPMPSRSLSVITILIILFVLQTGVVYFMVREPPAVGATTDGDPIFILEGIHESFIIEGIAASILILFCSIGFIGLFQASKYVYNKKMAIWILIVGIMMIIISFILLQYMISVKMGVI
;
A
#
# COMPACT_ATOMS: atom_id res chain seq x y z
N MET A 1 -22.09 55.42 -42.09
CA MET A 1 -20.79 55.90 -41.58
C MET A 1 -20.35 54.93 -40.49
N GLN A 2 -19.39 54.08 -40.86
CA GLN A 2 -19.00 52.83 -40.22
C GLN A 2 -17.84 53.11 -39.26
N LYS A 3 -18.00 52.82 -37.97
CA LYS A 3 -16.93 52.65 -36.97
C LYS A 3 -17.59 52.36 -35.63
N GLU A 4 -17.33 51.17 -35.07
CA GLU A 4 -17.31 50.85 -33.62
C GLU A 4 -17.40 49.34 -33.31
N LEU A 5 -17.45 48.44 -34.30
CA LEU A 5 -17.63 47.00 -34.05
C LEU A 5 -16.47 46.10 -34.52
N SER A 6 -15.21 46.52 -34.38
CA SER A 6 -14.08 45.65 -34.76
C SER A 6 -12.80 45.86 -33.94
N LYS A 7 -12.89 45.80 -32.61
CA LYS A 7 -11.68 45.66 -31.77
C LYS A 7 -11.94 45.00 -30.41
N LYS A 8 -12.63 43.87 -30.39
CA LYS A 8 -12.74 43.00 -29.20
C LYS A 8 -12.61 41.52 -29.54
N GLU A 9 -11.65 41.19 -30.39
CA GLU A 9 -11.38 39.79 -30.72
C GLU A 9 -9.87 39.55 -30.73
N ASN A 10 -9.47 38.52 -29.98
CA ASN A 10 -8.11 38.01 -29.77
C ASN A 10 -7.28 38.65 -28.64
N ILE A 11 -7.68 38.35 -27.40
CA ILE A 11 -6.73 38.20 -26.28
C ILE A 11 -6.95 36.80 -25.69
N ILE A 12 -6.52 35.77 -26.43
CA ILE A 12 -6.64 34.35 -26.04
C ILE A 12 -5.39 33.87 -25.27
N GLY A 13 -4.40 34.75 -25.05
CA GLY A 13 -3.24 34.48 -24.21
C GLY A 13 -3.45 34.99 -22.78
N SER A 14 -3.10 34.19 -21.77
CA SER A 14 -3.02 34.63 -20.38
C SER A 14 -2.15 35.88 -20.30
N GLU A 15 -2.75 37.04 -20.02
CA GLU A 15 -2.01 38.29 -19.81
C GLU A 15 -0.98 38.05 -18.71
N THR A 16 0.31 38.03 -19.08
CA THR A 16 1.38 37.85 -18.10
C THR A 16 1.29 38.99 -17.08
N VAL A 17 1.48 38.71 -15.78
CA VAL A 17 1.30 39.69 -14.67
C VAL A 17 1.92 41.07 -14.95
N PHE A 18 3.04 41.10 -15.70
CA PHE A 18 3.70 42.32 -16.16
C PHE A 18 2.85 43.21 -17.09
N GLU A 19 2.01 42.63 -17.94
CA GLU A 19 1.14 43.35 -18.88
C GLU A 19 -0.02 44.03 -18.16
N LYS A 20 -0.56 43.37 -17.12
CA LYS A 20 -1.54 43.96 -16.19
C LYS A 20 -0.95 45.12 -15.39
N ILE A 21 0.31 45.01 -14.98
CA ILE A 21 1.02 46.08 -14.26
C ILE A 21 1.32 47.27 -15.20
N LYS A 22 1.69 47.01 -16.47
CA LYS A 22 1.96 48.05 -17.47
C LYS A 22 0.78 48.99 -17.70
N GLY A 23 -0.46 48.48 -17.67
CA GLY A 23 -1.67 49.29 -17.81
C GLY A 23 -2.00 50.18 -16.60
N ARG A 24 -1.42 49.89 -15.42
CA ARG A 24 -1.68 50.62 -14.16
C ARG A 24 -0.59 51.65 -13.83
N THR A 25 0.55 51.64 -14.50
CA THR A 25 1.66 52.57 -14.21
C THR A 25 1.45 53.93 -14.90
N PRO A 26 1.70 55.06 -14.21
CA PRO A 26 1.62 56.39 -14.82
C PRO A 26 2.60 56.56 -15.99
N TRP A 27 2.27 57.47 -16.93
CA TRP A 27 2.95 57.69 -18.22
C TRP A 27 4.49 57.85 -18.14
N ILE A 28 5.01 58.23 -16.97
CA ILE A 28 6.44 58.43 -16.68
C ILE A 28 7.25 57.13 -16.85
N PHE A 29 6.64 55.96 -16.66
CA PHE A 29 7.28 54.64 -16.82
C PHE A 29 6.97 53.96 -18.17
N GLY A 30 6.44 54.72 -19.14
CA GLY A 30 6.12 54.23 -20.48
C GLY A 30 7.28 53.48 -21.15
N ASN A 31 6.96 52.38 -21.84
CA ASN A 31 7.79 51.47 -22.67
C ASN A 31 9.21 51.10 -22.22
N SER A 32 9.70 51.61 -21.10
CA SER A 32 11.10 51.53 -20.67
C SER A 32 11.36 50.29 -19.80
N ILE A 33 10.31 49.68 -19.22
CA ILE A 33 10.42 48.44 -18.45
C ILE A 33 10.58 47.26 -19.42
N ARG A 34 11.82 46.92 -19.76
CA ARG A 34 12.15 45.65 -20.42
C ARG A 34 12.06 44.51 -19.41
N LYS A 35 11.43 43.39 -19.79
CA LYS A 35 11.34 42.17 -18.97
C LYS A 35 12.77 41.78 -18.52
N PRO A 36 13.09 41.79 -17.21
CA PRO A 36 14.40 41.35 -16.76
C PRO A 36 14.55 39.87 -17.09
N LYS A 37 15.64 39.51 -17.77
CA LYS A 37 15.94 38.12 -18.13
C LYS A 37 16.53 37.44 -16.89
N ILE A 38 15.66 37.05 -15.96
CA ILE A 38 16.07 36.33 -14.74
C ILE A 38 16.48 34.91 -15.17
N ASN A 39 17.78 34.69 -15.30
CA ASN A 39 18.34 33.36 -15.48
C ASN A 39 18.32 32.66 -14.12
N PHE A 40 17.29 31.86 -13.86
CA PHE A 40 17.31 30.97 -12.70
C PHE A 40 18.48 30.00 -12.86
N PRO A 41 19.44 29.97 -11.92
CA PRO A 41 20.48 28.95 -11.95
C PRO A 41 19.80 27.59 -11.86
N ARG A 42 20.17 26.65 -12.73
CA ARG A 42 19.64 25.28 -12.67
C ARG A 42 20.13 24.65 -11.37
N LEU A 43 19.30 24.71 -10.34
CA LEU A 43 19.50 24.02 -9.06
C LEU A 43 19.52 22.51 -9.34
N LYS A 44 20.72 21.97 -9.55
CA LYS A 44 20.94 20.52 -9.57
C LYS A 44 20.95 20.07 -8.11
N LEU A 45 19.77 19.81 -7.54
CA LEU A 45 19.73 19.14 -6.25
C LEU A 45 20.44 17.79 -6.41
N PRO A 46 21.36 17.43 -5.49
CA PRO A 46 21.90 16.08 -5.47
C PRO A 46 20.72 15.12 -5.31
N ARG A 47 20.46 14.27 -6.31
CA ARG A 47 19.54 13.16 -6.10
C ARG A 47 20.18 12.27 -5.06
N ILE A 48 19.64 12.28 -3.86
CA ILE A 48 19.97 11.28 -2.85
C ILE A 48 19.43 9.95 -3.41
N SER A 49 20.29 9.18 -4.07
CA SER A 49 19.98 7.84 -4.54
C SER A 49 20.22 6.89 -3.37
N PHE A 50 19.22 6.72 -2.52
CA PHE A 50 19.23 5.56 -1.62
C PHE A 50 19.29 4.30 -2.47
N PRO A 51 20.21 3.36 -2.19
CA PRO A 51 20.19 2.07 -2.85
C PRO A 51 18.88 1.38 -2.47
N MET A 52 17.90 1.41 -3.38
CA MET A 52 16.63 0.75 -3.16
C MET A 52 16.92 -0.75 -3.03
N PRO A 53 16.48 -1.41 -1.95
CA PRO A 53 16.65 -2.85 -1.83
C PRO A 53 16.00 -3.54 -3.03
N SER A 54 16.51 -4.71 -3.39
CA SER A 54 15.94 -5.47 -4.50
C SER A 54 14.44 -5.69 -4.25
N ARG A 55 13.62 -5.64 -5.32
CA ARG A 55 12.15 -5.74 -5.20
C ARG A 55 11.73 -6.96 -4.37
N SER A 56 12.43 -8.08 -4.52
CA SER A 56 12.19 -9.31 -3.76
C SER A 56 12.50 -9.17 -2.27
N LEU A 57 13.61 -8.52 -1.91
CA LEU A 57 13.96 -8.28 -0.50
C LEU A 57 12.95 -7.38 0.19
N SER A 58 12.43 -6.36 -0.50
CA SER A 58 11.40 -5.48 0.02
C SER A 58 10.10 -6.25 0.33
N VAL A 59 9.64 -7.09 -0.61
CA VAL A 59 8.43 -7.93 -0.42
C VAL A 59 8.60 -8.90 0.75
N ILE A 60 9.75 -9.57 0.86
CA ILE A 60 10.03 -10.50 1.97
C ILE A 60 10.04 -9.75 3.31
N THR A 61 10.69 -8.59 3.37
CA THR A 61 10.73 -7.77 4.59
C THR A 61 9.33 -7.36 5.03
N ILE A 62 8.49 -6.93 4.10
CA ILE A 62 7.09 -6.56 4.38
C ILE A 62 6.30 -7.77 4.89
N LEU A 63 6.45 -8.95 4.27
CA LEU A 63 5.79 -10.18 4.72
C LEU A 63 6.19 -10.56 6.15
N ILE A 64 7.47 -10.42 6.51
CA ILE A 64 7.96 -10.70 7.87
C ILE A 64 7.34 -9.72 8.88
N ILE A 65 7.30 -8.43 8.55
CA ILE A 65 6.70 -7.42 9.43
C ILE A 65 5.21 -7.70 9.62
N LEU A 66 4.48 -7.99 8.53
CA LEU A 66 3.06 -8.33 8.59
C LEU A 66 2.82 -9.60 9.41
N PHE A 67 3.67 -10.62 9.27
CA PHE A 67 3.58 -11.83 10.08
C PHE A 67 3.72 -11.52 11.57
N VAL A 68 4.76 -10.79 11.97
CA VAL A 68 4.98 -10.43 13.38
C VAL A 68 3.81 -9.62 13.93
N LEU A 69 3.27 -8.67 13.17
CA LEU A 69 2.11 -7.88 13.60
C LEU A 69 0.85 -8.75 13.72
N GLN A 70 0.64 -9.66 12.78
CA GLN A 70 -0.53 -10.53 12.73
C GLN A 70 -0.57 -11.56 13.86
N THR A 71 0.60 -12.01 14.33
CA THR A 71 0.66 -12.93 15.47
C THR A 71 0.12 -12.34 16.77
N GLY A 72 -0.08 -11.02 16.84
CA GLY A 72 -0.59 -10.37 18.03
C GLY A 72 0.49 -10.08 19.07
N VAL A 73 1.77 -9.98 18.67
CA VAL A 73 2.88 -9.63 19.58
C VAL A 73 2.58 -8.37 20.41
N VAL A 74 1.91 -7.37 19.83
CA VAL A 74 1.50 -6.16 20.54
C VAL A 74 0.48 -6.46 21.64
N TYR A 75 -0.48 -7.37 21.38
CA TYR A 75 -1.48 -7.79 22.37
C TYR A 75 -0.82 -8.50 23.55
N PHE A 76 0.15 -9.40 23.29
CA PHE A 76 0.89 -10.09 24.35
C PHE A 76 1.82 -9.18 25.13
N MET A 77 2.38 -8.14 24.49
CA MET A 77 3.22 -7.17 25.19
C MET A 77 2.42 -6.29 26.16
N VAL A 78 1.14 -6.03 25.85
CA VAL A 78 0.27 -5.17 26.66
C VAL A 78 -0.47 -5.95 27.75
N ARG A 79 -0.69 -7.25 27.56
CA ARG A 79 -1.53 -8.06 28.45
C ARG A 79 -0.72 -9.09 29.24
N GLU A 80 -0.69 -8.90 30.56
CA GLU A 80 -0.18 -9.85 31.55
C GLU A 80 -1.38 -10.49 32.31
N PRO A 81 -1.39 -11.79 32.68
CA PRO A 81 -0.49 -12.88 32.29
C PRO A 81 -0.83 -13.45 30.89
N PRO A 82 0.15 -14.03 30.18
CA PRO A 82 -0.11 -14.70 28.92
C PRO A 82 -1.08 -15.85 29.18
N ALA A 83 -2.16 -15.90 28.40
CA ALA A 83 -3.12 -16.99 28.48
C ALA A 83 -2.40 -18.26 27.93
N VAL A 84 -2.03 -19.17 28.83
CA VAL A 84 -1.42 -20.47 28.51
C VAL A 84 -2.52 -21.50 28.75
N GLY A 85 -3.04 -22.10 27.68
CA GLY A 85 -4.22 -22.96 27.74
C GLY A 85 -3.95 -24.29 28.43
N ALA A 86 -4.28 -24.39 29.71
CA ALA A 86 -4.43 -25.66 30.41
C ALA A 86 -5.78 -25.65 31.14
N THR A 87 -6.60 -26.67 30.88
CA THR A 87 -7.78 -26.95 31.72
C THR A 87 -7.32 -27.30 33.14
N THR A 88 -8.18 -27.12 34.13
CA THR A 88 -7.98 -27.58 35.52
C THR A 88 -7.61 -29.06 35.63
N ASP A 89 -7.95 -29.87 34.60
CA ASP A 89 -7.68 -31.30 34.47
C ASP A 89 -6.39 -31.64 33.67
N GLY A 90 -5.65 -30.63 33.19
CA GLY A 90 -4.36 -30.81 32.51
C GLY A 90 -4.43 -31.06 31.00
N ASP A 91 -5.63 -31.08 30.40
CA ASP A 91 -5.78 -31.19 28.94
C ASP A 91 -5.36 -29.89 28.24
N PRO A 92 -4.51 -29.96 27.20
CA PRO A 92 -4.05 -28.78 26.47
C PRO A 92 -5.16 -28.23 25.58
N ILE A 93 -5.63 -27.02 25.88
CA ILE A 93 -6.57 -26.28 25.02
C ILE A 93 -5.77 -25.37 24.08
N PHE A 94 -5.88 -25.60 22.77
CA PHE A 94 -5.15 -24.85 21.76
C PHE A 94 -5.88 -23.60 21.26
N ILE A 95 -7.21 -23.52 21.42
CA ILE A 95 -8.05 -22.40 20.99
C ILE A 95 -8.94 -21.99 22.16
N LEU A 96 -8.88 -20.71 22.54
CA LEU A 96 -9.67 -20.19 23.65
C LEU A 96 -11.08 -19.81 23.16
N GLU A 97 -12.10 -20.31 23.85
CA GLU A 97 -13.48 -19.91 23.64
C GLU A 97 -13.68 -18.48 24.21
N GLY A 98 -13.65 -17.48 23.33
CA GLY A 98 -13.79 -16.08 23.72
C GLY A 98 -13.21 -15.12 22.68
N ILE A 99 -13.99 -14.12 22.28
CA ILE A 99 -13.62 -13.20 21.18
C ILE A 99 -12.50 -12.23 21.59
N HIS A 100 -12.45 -11.84 22.87
CA HIS A 100 -11.54 -10.81 23.38
C HIS A 100 -10.17 -11.33 23.80
N GLU A 101 -10.05 -12.65 23.89
CA GLU A 101 -8.90 -13.34 24.43
C GLU A 101 -8.26 -14.20 23.34
N SER A 102 -6.94 -14.22 23.31
CA SER A 102 -6.21 -14.98 22.29
C SER A 102 -4.98 -15.62 22.90
N PHE A 103 -4.76 -16.89 22.57
CA PHE A 103 -3.53 -17.57 22.92
C PHE A 103 -2.41 -17.23 21.93
N ILE A 104 -1.15 -17.31 22.39
CA ILE A 104 0.04 -17.13 21.54
C ILE A 104 0.06 -18.17 20.42
N ILE A 105 -0.23 -19.43 20.76
CA ILE A 105 -0.25 -20.54 19.80
C ILE A 105 -1.31 -20.32 18.71
N GLU A 106 -2.47 -19.78 19.08
CA GLU A 106 -3.56 -19.46 18.17
C GLU A 106 -3.17 -18.35 17.20
N GLY A 107 -2.58 -17.25 17.71
CA GLY A 107 -2.09 -16.15 16.90
C GLY A 107 -0.99 -16.57 15.91
N ILE A 108 -0.08 -17.45 16.35
CA ILE A 108 0.96 -18.04 15.48
C ILE A 108 0.32 -18.91 14.38
N ALA A 109 -0.60 -19.81 14.74
CA ALA A 109 -1.29 -20.67 13.78
C ALA A 109 -2.05 -19.85 12.72
N ALA A 110 -2.85 -18.87 13.16
CA ALA A 110 -3.58 -17.98 12.27
C ALA A 110 -2.64 -17.19 11.33
N SER A 111 -1.52 -16.70 11.84
CA SER A 111 -0.54 -15.94 11.04
C SER A 111 0.14 -16.79 9.98
N ILE A 112 0.44 -18.07 10.28
CA ILE A 112 0.98 -19.02 9.31
C ILE A 112 -0.03 -19.26 8.18
N LEU A 113 -1.31 -19.46 8.51
CA LEU A 113 -2.36 -19.65 7.50
C LEU A 113 -2.52 -18.42 6.61
N ILE A 114 -2.41 -17.22 7.17
CA ILE A 114 -2.55 -15.97 6.39
C ILE A 114 -1.31 -15.72 5.51
N LEU A 115 -0.11 -16.10 5.97
CA LEU A 115 1.09 -16.14 5.12
C LEU A 115 0.93 -17.15 3.98
N PHE A 116 0.42 -18.35 4.27
CA PHE A 116 0.19 -19.39 3.26
C PHE A 116 -0.78 -18.91 2.18
N CYS A 117 -1.85 -18.22 2.58
CA CYS A 117 -2.79 -17.55 1.69
C CYS A 117 -2.09 -16.49 0.83
N SER A 118 -1.26 -15.63 1.44
CA SER A 118 -0.50 -14.58 0.75
C SER A 118 0.47 -15.15 -0.29
N ILE A 119 1.15 -16.25 0.03
CA ILE A 119 2.03 -16.97 -0.90
C ILE A 119 1.22 -17.54 -2.07
N GLY A 120 0.01 -18.05 -1.82
CA GLY A 120 -0.92 -18.48 -2.85
C GLY A 120 -1.25 -17.37 -3.86
N PHE A 121 -1.53 -16.14 -3.38
CA PHE A 121 -1.77 -14.98 -4.24
C PHE A 121 -0.52 -14.56 -5.03
N ILE A 122 0.68 -14.64 -4.44
CA ILE A 122 1.94 -14.40 -5.16
C ILE A 122 2.13 -15.46 -6.26
N GLY A 123 1.78 -16.72 -5.98
CA GLY A 123 1.77 -17.81 -6.95
C GLY A 123 0.84 -17.53 -8.14
N LEU A 124 -0.37 -17.03 -7.88
CA LEU A 124 -1.30 -16.60 -8.94
C LEU A 124 -0.70 -15.49 -9.82
N PHE A 125 -0.11 -14.47 -9.20
CA PHE A 125 0.56 -13.39 -9.95
C PHE A 125 1.72 -13.92 -10.81
N GLN A 126 2.48 -14.86 -10.27
CA GLN A 126 3.61 -15.46 -10.98
C GLN A 126 3.14 -16.34 -12.15
N ALA A 127 2.03 -17.07 -12.00
CA ALA A 127 1.42 -17.84 -13.07
C ALA A 127 1.01 -16.95 -14.26
N SER A 128 0.44 -15.76 -14.00
CA SER A 128 0.09 -14.79 -15.05
C SER A 128 1.31 -14.26 -15.81
N LYS A 129 2.49 -14.25 -15.20
CA LYS A 129 3.73 -13.78 -15.84
C LYS A 129 4.40 -14.85 -16.71
N TYR A 130 4.23 -16.13 -16.39
CA TYR A 130 4.82 -17.26 -17.13
C TYR A 130 3.97 -17.72 -18.34
N VAL A 131 3.52 -16.79 -19.18
CA VAL A 131 2.62 -17.08 -20.32
C VAL A 131 3.25 -18.03 -21.35
N TYR A 132 4.58 -18.00 -21.51
CA TYR A 132 5.29 -18.80 -22.52
C TYR A 132 5.23 -20.31 -22.25
N ASN A 133 5.26 -20.75 -20.99
CA ASN A 133 5.17 -22.16 -20.60
C ASN A 133 3.78 -22.48 -20.05
N LYS A 134 2.77 -22.56 -20.94
CA LYS A 134 1.36 -22.74 -20.57
C LYS A 134 1.10 -23.88 -19.58
N LYS A 135 1.74 -25.04 -19.77
CA LYS A 135 1.62 -26.18 -18.85
C LYS A 135 2.07 -25.81 -17.44
N MET A 136 3.26 -25.23 -17.30
CA MET A 136 3.82 -24.84 -16.00
C MET A 136 2.99 -23.74 -15.32
N ALA A 137 2.53 -22.75 -16.09
CA ALA A 137 1.67 -21.69 -15.57
C ALA A 137 0.35 -22.24 -15.01
N ILE A 138 -0.27 -23.22 -15.67
CA ILE A 138 -1.49 -23.89 -15.20
C ILE A 138 -1.23 -24.62 -13.88
N TRP A 139 -0.13 -25.36 -13.75
CA TRP A 139 0.20 -26.04 -12.49
C TRP A 139 0.41 -25.06 -11.33
N ILE A 140 1.15 -23.98 -11.54
CA ILE A 140 1.36 -22.93 -10.52
C ILE A 140 0.02 -22.28 -10.13
N LEU A 141 -0.86 -22.03 -11.11
CA LEU A 141 -2.17 -21.45 -10.87
C LEU A 141 -3.05 -22.38 -10.03
N ILE A 142 -3.12 -23.67 -10.37
CA ILE A 142 -3.90 -24.67 -9.61
C ILE A 142 -3.40 -24.76 -8.16
N VAL A 143 -2.09 -24.87 -7.97
CA VAL A 143 -1.48 -24.94 -6.62
C VAL A 143 -1.77 -23.67 -5.82
N GLY A 144 -1.65 -22.49 -6.45
CA GLY A 144 -1.96 -21.21 -5.79
C GLY A 144 -3.42 -21.12 -5.32
N ILE A 145 -4.37 -21.52 -6.17
CA ILE A 145 -5.81 -21.57 -5.82
C ILE A 145 -6.04 -22.56 -4.66
N MET A 146 -5.44 -23.74 -4.74
CA MET A 146 -5.59 -24.76 -3.70
C MET A 146 -5.08 -24.27 -2.34
N MET A 147 -3.91 -23.61 -2.30
CA MET A 147 -3.38 -23.00 -1.07
C MET A 147 -4.33 -21.96 -0.47
N ILE A 148 -4.93 -21.09 -1.31
CA ILE A 148 -5.86 -20.05 -0.85
C ILE A 148 -7.12 -20.69 -0.24
N ILE A 149 -7.71 -21.67 -0.93
CA ILE A 149 -8.94 -22.35 -0.47
C ILE A 149 -8.69 -23.07 0.86
N ILE A 150 -7.61 -23.84 0.97
CA ILE A 150 -7.26 -24.56 2.20
C ILE A 150 -7.06 -23.56 3.35
N SER A 151 -6.31 -22.49 3.13
CA SER A 151 -6.08 -21.46 4.16
C SER A 151 -7.39 -20.82 4.62
N PHE A 152 -8.28 -20.51 3.67
CA PHE A 152 -9.57 -19.89 3.96
C PHE A 152 -10.46 -20.81 4.80
N ILE A 153 -10.55 -22.10 4.45
CA ILE A 153 -11.34 -23.07 5.21
C ILE A 153 -10.80 -23.24 6.64
N LEU A 154 -9.48 -23.34 6.79
CA LEU A 154 -8.85 -23.49 8.11
C LEU A 154 -9.03 -22.24 8.98
N LEU A 155 -8.90 -21.04 8.42
CA LEU A 155 -9.18 -19.80 9.13
C LEU A 155 -10.65 -19.69 9.54
N GLN A 156 -11.56 -20.05 8.64
CA GLN A 156 -12.99 -20.08 8.94
C GLN A 156 -13.28 -21.06 10.09
N TYR A 157 -12.66 -22.25 10.07
CA TYR A 157 -12.79 -23.22 11.15
C TYR A 157 -12.29 -22.66 12.48
N MET A 158 -11.13 -22.00 12.51
CA MET A 158 -10.62 -21.36 13.73
C MET A 158 -11.58 -20.31 14.29
N ILE A 159 -12.14 -19.45 13.42
CA ILE A 159 -13.12 -18.43 13.83
C ILE A 159 -14.40 -19.09 14.37
N SER A 160 -14.88 -20.16 13.72
CA SER A 160 -16.08 -20.87 14.17
C SER A 160 -15.91 -21.51 15.55
N VAL A 161 -14.75 -22.12 15.83
CA VAL A 161 -14.43 -22.64 17.17
C VAL A 161 -14.38 -21.50 18.18
N LYS A 162 -13.75 -20.37 17.83
CA LYS A 162 -13.66 -19.20 18.72
C LYS A 162 -15.01 -18.56 19.04
N MET A 163 -15.97 -18.66 18.13
CA MET A 163 -17.35 -18.20 18.32
C MET A 163 -18.24 -19.22 19.08
N GLY A 164 -17.74 -20.42 19.39
CA GLY A 164 -18.51 -21.47 20.05
C GLY A 164 -19.68 -22.01 19.20
N VAL A 165 -19.58 -21.86 17.87
CA VAL A 165 -20.59 -22.38 16.94
C VAL A 165 -20.39 -23.88 16.68
N ILE A 166 -19.19 -24.39 16.94
CA ILE A 166 -18.73 -25.77 16.77
C ILE A 166 -17.95 -26.13 18.04
#